data_AF-A0A9P8P248-F1
#
_entry.id   AF-A0A9P8P248-F1
#
_cell.length_a   1.000
_cell.length_b   1.000
_cell.length_c   1.000
_cell.angle_alpha   90.00
_cell.angle_beta   90.00
_cell.angle_gamma   90.00
#
_symmetry.space_group_name_H-M   'P 1'
#
loop_
_entity.id
_entity.type
_entity.pdbx_description
1 polymer ?
#
loop_
_entity_poly.entity_id
_entity_poly.type
_entity_poly.pdbx_seq_one_letter_code
_entity_poly.pdbx_strand_id
1 'polypeptide(L)'
;MTYTTRQIGAANTLDYKVYLEKDGKVISPFHDIPLYADETKQVLNMVVEVPRWTNAKLEISKEQKLNPIIQDTKKGKLRFVRNCFPHHGYIHNYGAFPQTWEDPTVTHPETRAAGDNDPLDVCEIGEHVAYPGQVKQVKVLGVMALLDEGETDWKVIVIDIHDPLASKLNDIEDVEKHLPGLLRATNEWFRIYKIPDGKPENQFAFSGECKNKKYAEEVIAECSAAWKKLIAGESTVKDIELTNTTLSSTSTFTTQANIPAASPKPAEPIDKSIDKWFFISG
;
A
#
# COMPACT_ATOMS: atom_id res chain seq x y z
N MET A 1 0.08 -20.54 -9.79
CA MET A 1 1.23 -20.16 -8.94
C MET A 1 0.65 -19.58 -7.67
N THR A 2 1.17 -19.97 -6.51
CA THR A 2 0.55 -19.59 -5.23
C THR A 2 1.53 -18.76 -4.44
N TYR A 3 1.12 -17.54 -4.09
CA TYR A 3 1.86 -16.71 -3.13
C TYR A 3 1.49 -17.14 -1.70
N THR A 4 2.50 -17.26 -0.84
CA THR A 4 2.33 -17.56 0.59
C THR A 4 3.09 -16.55 1.43
N THR A 5 2.83 -16.54 2.73
CA THR A 5 3.52 -15.66 3.68
C THR A 5 4.43 -16.45 4.60
N ARG A 6 5.58 -15.86 4.92
CA ARG A 6 6.50 -16.34 5.95
C ARG A 6 6.56 -15.32 7.06
N GLN A 7 5.93 -15.67 8.18
CA GLN A 7 5.92 -14.84 9.39
C GLN A 7 7.15 -15.10 10.26
N ILE A 8 7.75 -14.03 10.74
CA ILE A 8 8.77 -14.01 11.77
C ILE A 8 8.20 -13.28 12.98
N GLY A 9 8.28 -13.89 14.17
CA GLY A 9 7.82 -13.27 15.41
C GLY A 9 6.31 -13.23 15.58
N ALA A 10 5.85 -12.36 16.49
CA ALA A 10 4.45 -12.14 16.83
C ALA A 10 3.97 -10.85 16.16
N ALA A 11 2.72 -10.77 15.69
CA ALA A 11 2.18 -9.47 15.30
C ALA A 11 2.17 -8.50 16.51
N ASN A 12 2.23 -7.19 16.23
CA ASN A 12 2.30 -6.12 17.23
C ASN A 12 3.61 -6.10 18.06
N THR A 13 4.72 -6.55 17.47
CA THR A 13 6.06 -6.48 18.07
C THR A 13 7.09 -5.89 17.11
N LEU A 14 8.22 -5.41 17.64
CA LEU A 14 9.30 -4.81 16.84
C LEU A 14 10.04 -5.83 15.95
N ASP A 15 10.02 -7.11 16.30
CA ASP A 15 10.64 -8.20 15.53
C ASP A 15 9.69 -8.82 14.49
N TYR A 16 8.45 -8.35 14.41
CA TYR A 16 7.46 -8.84 13.46
C TYR A 16 7.87 -8.55 12.02
N LYS A 17 7.88 -9.59 11.18
CA LYS A 17 8.07 -9.46 9.73
C LYS A 17 7.17 -10.42 8.98
N VAL A 18 6.64 -9.98 7.85
CA VAL A 18 5.97 -10.84 6.87
C VAL A 18 6.74 -10.78 5.57
N TYR A 19 7.46 -11.85 5.28
CA TYR A 19 8.04 -12.08 3.96
C TYR A 19 7.00 -12.73 3.05
N LEU A 20 7.09 -12.45 1.75
CA LEU A 20 6.28 -13.13 0.75
C LEU A 20 7.09 -14.24 0.09
N GLU A 21 6.41 -15.33 -0.24
CA GLU A 21 6.99 -16.47 -0.90
C GLU A 21 6.25 -16.79 -2.18
N LYS A 22 7.01 -17.25 -3.19
CA LYS A 22 6.47 -17.86 -4.40
C LYS A 22 7.10 -19.24 -4.53
N ASP A 23 6.25 -20.27 -4.52
CA ASP A 23 6.67 -21.67 -4.58
C ASP A 23 7.72 -22.02 -3.49
N GLY A 24 7.53 -21.48 -2.27
CA GLY A 24 8.39 -21.70 -1.10
C GLY A 24 9.70 -20.89 -1.07
N LYS A 25 9.96 -20.06 -2.09
CA LYS A 25 11.12 -19.16 -2.14
C LYS A 25 10.70 -17.75 -1.74
N VAL A 26 11.45 -17.13 -0.83
CA VAL A 26 11.21 -15.74 -0.43
C VAL A 26 11.51 -14.81 -1.60
N ILE A 27 10.58 -13.89 -1.85
CA ILE A 27 10.63 -12.90 -2.92
C ILE A 27 10.42 -11.49 -2.32
N SER A 28 10.91 -10.46 -3.02
CA SER A 28 10.63 -9.07 -2.66
C SER A 28 9.18 -8.70 -3.04
N PRO A 29 8.32 -8.27 -2.10
CA PRO A 29 7.00 -7.77 -2.45
C PRO A 29 7.05 -6.44 -3.22
N PHE A 30 8.16 -5.70 -3.13
CA PHE A 30 8.35 -4.47 -3.90
C PHE A 30 8.73 -4.79 -5.36
N HIS A 31 9.64 -5.74 -5.58
CA HIS A 31 10.31 -5.90 -6.88
C HIS A 31 9.96 -7.17 -7.65
N ASP A 32 9.70 -8.28 -6.95
CA ASP A 32 9.60 -9.61 -7.58
C ASP A 32 8.17 -10.01 -7.96
N ILE A 33 7.16 -9.32 -7.43
CA ILE A 33 5.76 -9.57 -7.78
C ILE A 33 5.43 -8.74 -9.03
N PRO A 34 4.99 -9.36 -10.14
CA PRO A 34 4.62 -8.60 -11.33
C PRO A 34 3.47 -7.64 -11.03
N LEU A 35 3.55 -6.40 -11.51
CA LEU A 35 2.45 -5.43 -11.42
C LEU A 35 1.16 -6.00 -12.02
N TYR A 36 1.24 -6.58 -13.21
CA TYR A 36 0.10 -7.18 -13.91
C TYR A 36 0.03 -8.69 -13.64
N ALA A 37 -1.12 -9.14 -13.14
CA ALA A 37 -1.47 -10.56 -13.06
C ALA A 37 -1.96 -11.08 -14.43
N ASP A 38 -2.70 -10.24 -15.15
CA ASP A 38 -3.14 -10.46 -16.52
C ASP A 38 -3.23 -9.12 -17.25
N GLU A 39 -2.17 -8.79 -18.00
CA GLU A 39 -2.08 -7.52 -18.74
C GLU A 39 -3.16 -7.41 -19.82
N THR A 40 -3.58 -8.53 -20.42
CA THR A 40 -4.63 -8.54 -21.46
C THR A 40 -5.99 -8.13 -20.92
N LYS A 41 -6.23 -8.39 -19.62
CA LYS A 41 -7.47 -8.04 -18.93
C LYS A 41 -7.33 -6.85 -17.99
N GLN A 42 -6.16 -6.20 -17.96
CA GLN A 42 -5.84 -5.12 -17.03
C GLN A 42 -6.12 -5.52 -15.57
N VAL A 43 -5.71 -6.74 -15.19
CA VAL A 43 -5.78 -7.24 -13.82
C VAL A 43 -4.41 -7.09 -13.18
N LEU A 44 -4.34 -6.42 -12.03
CA LEU A 44 -3.12 -6.12 -11.31
C LEU A 44 -2.97 -7.00 -10.06
N ASN A 45 -1.74 -7.23 -9.63
CA ASN A 45 -1.47 -7.79 -8.30
C ASN A 45 -1.36 -6.65 -7.29
N MET A 46 -2.16 -6.70 -6.22
CA MET A 46 -2.01 -5.86 -5.05
C MET A 46 -1.30 -6.65 -3.95
N VAL A 47 -0.34 -6.03 -3.26
CA VAL A 47 0.22 -6.55 -2.01
C VAL A 47 -0.49 -5.85 -0.85
N VAL A 48 -1.23 -6.62 -0.06
CA VAL A 48 -1.94 -6.10 1.11
C VAL A 48 -0.98 -5.92 2.27
N GLU A 49 -1.02 -4.76 2.92
CA GLU A 49 -0.21 -4.44 4.09
C GLU A 49 -1.07 -4.38 5.35
N VAL A 50 -2.16 -3.60 5.31
CA VAL A 50 -3.03 -3.35 6.46
C VAL A 50 -4.45 -3.83 6.16
N PRO A 51 -4.94 -4.86 6.89
CA PRO A 51 -6.33 -5.27 6.79
C PRO A 51 -7.28 -4.17 7.23
N ARG A 52 -8.44 -4.10 6.57
CA ARG A 52 -9.52 -3.18 6.96
C ARG A 52 -9.89 -3.36 8.45
N TRP A 53 -10.13 -2.23 9.11
CA TRP A 53 -10.47 -2.10 10.53
C TRP A 53 -9.37 -2.50 11.51
N THR A 54 -8.10 -2.45 11.07
CA THR A 54 -6.94 -2.58 11.95
C THR A 54 -6.17 -1.27 12.05
N ASN A 55 -5.29 -1.16 13.05
CA ASN A 55 -4.60 0.09 13.38
C ASN A 55 -3.08 0.04 13.15
N ALA A 56 -2.48 -1.15 13.14
CA ALA A 56 -1.03 -1.29 12.99
C ALA A 56 -0.63 -0.75 11.61
N LYS A 57 0.25 0.26 11.58
CA LYS A 57 0.79 0.78 10.32
C LYS A 57 1.86 -0.19 9.82
N LEU A 58 1.41 -1.21 9.09
CA LEU A 58 2.26 -2.16 8.41
C LEU A 58 2.60 -1.61 7.03
N GLU A 59 3.83 -1.80 6.58
CA GLU A 59 4.34 -1.30 5.29
C GLU A 59 5.44 -2.21 4.74
N ILE A 60 5.54 -2.31 3.42
CA ILE A 60 6.69 -2.87 2.72
C ILE A 60 7.93 -2.07 3.12
N SER A 61 8.89 -2.74 3.75
CA SER A 61 10.12 -2.06 4.18
C SER A 61 11.03 -1.79 2.99
N LYS A 62 11.16 -0.53 2.58
CA LYS A 62 12.10 -0.12 1.52
C LYS A 62 13.56 -0.45 1.84
N GLU A 63 13.94 -0.39 3.11
CA GLU A 63 15.35 -0.47 3.54
C GLU A 63 15.84 -1.90 3.82
N GLN A 64 14.94 -2.87 4.01
CA GLN A 64 15.31 -4.23 4.39
C GLN A 64 15.40 -5.17 3.18
N LYS A 65 16.37 -6.09 3.23
CA LYS A 65 16.59 -7.08 2.18
C LYS A 65 15.33 -7.91 1.90
N LEU A 66 14.92 -7.92 0.64
CA LEU A 66 13.65 -8.51 0.15
C LEU A 66 12.38 -7.89 0.74
N ASN A 67 12.48 -6.64 1.19
CA ASN A 67 11.39 -5.73 1.51
C ASN A 67 10.22 -6.36 2.30
N PRO A 68 10.46 -7.09 3.41
CA PRO A 68 9.37 -7.66 4.19
C PRO A 68 8.40 -6.57 4.64
N ILE A 69 7.14 -6.95 4.83
CA ILE A 69 6.18 -6.08 5.50
C ILE A 69 6.54 -6.05 7.00
N ILE A 70 6.73 -4.85 7.54
CA ILE A 70 7.04 -4.60 8.95
C ILE A 70 6.09 -3.55 9.50
N GLN A 71 6.04 -3.41 10.83
CA GLN A 71 5.32 -2.28 11.44
C GLN A 71 6.23 -1.05 11.53
N ASP A 72 5.75 0.09 11.04
CA ASP A 72 6.41 1.39 11.17
C ASP A 72 6.64 1.72 12.66
N THR A 73 7.70 2.49 12.94
CA THR A 73 8.02 2.92 14.29
C THR A 73 8.16 4.45 14.38
N LYS A 74 7.60 5.03 15.43
CA LYS A 74 7.74 6.45 15.75
C LYS A 74 8.42 6.58 17.12
N LYS A 75 9.62 7.17 17.13
CA LYS A 75 10.45 7.33 18.35
C LYS A 75 10.70 5.99 19.07
N GLY A 76 11.00 4.93 18.29
CA GLY A 76 11.31 3.60 18.81
C GLY A 76 10.11 2.80 19.33
N LYS A 77 8.87 3.28 19.11
CA LYS A 77 7.63 2.59 19.45
C LYS A 77 6.85 2.24 18.20
N LEU A 78 6.17 1.10 18.23
CA LEU A 78 5.27 0.67 17.16
C LEU A 78 4.23 1.75 16.86
N ARG A 79 4.04 2.05 15.58
CA ARG A 79 3.07 3.04 15.14
C ARG A 79 1.72 2.38 14.88
N PHE A 80 0.69 3.00 15.43
CA PHE A 80 -0.71 2.62 15.22
C PHE A 80 -1.49 3.87 14.79
N VAL A 81 -2.18 3.79 13.65
CA VAL A 81 -3.14 4.82 13.23
C VAL A 81 -4.30 4.83 14.22
N ARG A 82 -4.77 6.01 14.58
CA ARG A 82 -5.79 6.20 15.62
C ARG A 82 -7.20 6.17 15.03
N ASN A 83 -8.16 5.72 15.83
CA ASN A 83 -9.57 5.72 15.45
C ASN A 83 -10.09 7.16 15.40
N CYS A 84 -10.45 7.64 14.22
CA CYS A 84 -10.97 8.98 13.99
C CYS A 84 -12.46 8.85 13.67
N PHE A 85 -13.33 9.24 14.60
CA PHE A 85 -14.78 9.06 14.46
C PHE A 85 -15.28 9.62 13.12
N PRO A 86 -16.08 8.86 12.34
CA PRO A 86 -16.71 7.57 12.68
C PRO A 86 -15.90 6.31 12.28
N HIS A 87 -14.64 6.45 11.89
CA HIS A 87 -13.79 5.40 11.31
C HIS A 87 -13.00 4.57 12.32
N HIS A 88 -13.13 3.24 12.22
CA HIS A 88 -12.33 2.30 13.00
C HIS A 88 -11.10 1.86 12.19
N GLY A 89 -9.90 2.23 12.64
CA GLY A 89 -8.64 1.94 11.94
C GLY A 89 -8.65 2.41 10.48
N TYR A 90 -8.02 1.63 9.61
CA TYR A 90 -8.12 1.78 8.16
C TYR A 90 -9.51 1.36 7.67
N ILE A 91 -10.14 2.13 6.78
CA ILE A 91 -11.49 1.82 6.26
C ILE A 91 -11.47 1.02 4.96
N HIS A 92 -10.29 0.70 4.45
CA HIS A 92 -10.04 -0.12 3.26
C HIS A 92 -9.10 -1.26 3.62
N ASN A 93 -9.05 -2.32 2.80
CA ASN A 93 -7.85 -3.15 2.78
C ASN A 93 -6.77 -2.30 2.09
N TYR A 94 -5.71 -1.98 2.81
CA TYR A 94 -4.69 -1.05 2.36
C TYR A 94 -3.41 -1.79 2.00
N GLY A 95 -2.72 -1.31 0.98
CA GLY A 95 -1.43 -1.83 0.57
C GLY A 95 -0.92 -1.10 -0.65
N ALA A 96 -0.13 -1.79 -1.46
CA ALA A 96 0.59 -1.18 -2.57
C ALA A 96 0.53 -2.02 -3.85
N PHE A 97 0.75 -1.36 -4.99
CA PHE A 97 1.11 -2.04 -6.22
C PHE A 97 2.62 -2.32 -6.26
N PRO A 98 3.04 -3.59 -6.44
CA PRO A 98 4.45 -3.90 -6.63
C PRO A 98 4.94 -3.34 -7.96
N GLN A 99 6.25 -3.13 -8.10
CA GLN A 99 6.86 -2.62 -9.33
C GLN A 99 6.33 -1.25 -9.78
N THR A 100 6.00 -0.40 -8.81
CA THR A 100 5.64 1.01 -8.98
C THR A 100 6.43 1.85 -7.97
N TRP A 101 6.71 3.11 -8.26
CA TRP A 101 7.44 3.99 -7.35
C TRP A 101 7.05 5.44 -7.59
N GLU A 102 6.66 6.15 -6.54
CA GLU A 102 6.42 7.59 -6.51
C GLU A 102 7.77 8.31 -6.40
N ASP A 103 8.29 8.79 -7.54
CA ASP A 103 9.67 9.30 -7.64
C ASP A 103 9.85 10.62 -6.85
N PRO A 104 10.65 10.64 -5.76
CA PRO A 104 10.86 11.83 -4.94
C PRO A 104 11.77 12.86 -5.60
N THR A 105 12.35 12.55 -6.76
CA THR A 105 13.24 13.46 -7.51
C THR A 105 12.51 14.29 -8.56
N VAL A 106 11.24 13.96 -8.84
CA VAL A 106 10.40 14.64 -9.84
C VAL A 106 9.22 15.31 -9.14
N THR A 107 8.94 16.56 -9.50
CA THR A 107 7.74 17.25 -9.05
C THR A 107 6.58 16.92 -9.99
N HIS A 108 5.52 16.29 -9.47
CA HIS A 108 4.33 15.96 -10.24
C HIS A 108 3.52 17.23 -10.55
N PRO A 109 3.13 17.46 -11.81
CA PRO A 109 2.44 18.70 -12.21
C PRO A 109 1.05 18.86 -11.58
N GLU A 110 0.38 17.77 -11.25
CA GLU A 110 -0.96 17.70 -10.68
C GLU A 110 -1.01 18.25 -9.25
N THR A 111 -0.05 17.82 -8.43
CA THR A 111 0.05 18.12 -6.99
C THR A 111 1.04 19.24 -6.69
N ARG A 112 1.97 19.51 -7.62
CA ARG A 112 3.12 20.43 -7.45
C ARG A 112 4.03 20.02 -6.29
N ALA A 113 4.10 18.72 -6.02
CA ALA A 113 4.92 18.11 -4.99
C ALA A 113 5.77 16.96 -5.56
N ALA A 114 6.84 16.60 -4.88
CA ALA A 114 7.61 15.39 -5.20
C ALA A 114 6.86 14.12 -4.75
N GLY A 115 7.14 12.96 -5.34
CA GLY A 115 6.63 11.67 -4.85
C GLY A 115 7.11 11.36 -3.42
N ASP A 116 6.36 10.54 -2.69
CA ASP A 116 6.65 10.15 -1.30
C ASP A 116 7.74 9.07 -1.15
N ASN A 117 8.38 8.69 -2.26
CA ASN A 117 9.43 7.68 -2.33
C ASN A 117 8.93 6.24 -2.07
N ASP A 118 7.63 5.96 -2.07
CA ASP A 118 7.05 4.64 -1.80
C ASP A 118 6.45 3.97 -3.06
N PRO A 119 6.13 2.67 -3.01
CA PRO A 119 5.28 2.05 -4.02
C PRO A 119 3.89 2.72 -4.04
N LEU A 120 3.25 2.75 -5.20
CA LEU A 120 1.95 3.38 -5.37
C LEU A 120 0.88 2.71 -4.50
N ASP A 121 0.21 3.53 -3.69
CA ASP A 121 -0.74 3.07 -2.68
C ASP A 121 -2.11 2.68 -3.25
N VAL A 122 -2.73 1.70 -2.60
CA VAL A 122 -3.94 1.02 -3.06
C VAL A 122 -4.94 0.84 -1.92
N CYS A 123 -6.17 1.29 -2.17
CA CYS A 123 -7.35 1.09 -1.33
C CYS A 123 -8.29 0.08 -1.98
N GLU A 124 -8.32 -1.15 -1.47
CA GLU A 124 -9.20 -2.22 -1.95
C GLU A 124 -10.51 -2.24 -1.16
N ILE A 125 -11.63 -2.17 -1.89
CA ILE A 125 -12.94 -1.81 -1.34
C ILE A 125 -13.92 -2.99 -1.22
N GLY A 126 -13.51 -4.21 -1.56
CA GLY A 126 -14.33 -5.41 -1.51
C GLY A 126 -14.76 -5.83 -0.11
N GLU A 127 -15.75 -6.71 -0.02
CA GLU A 127 -16.41 -7.07 1.24
C GLU A 127 -15.53 -7.89 2.19
N HIS A 128 -14.58 -8.66 1.66
CA HIS A 128 -13.68 -9.51 2.45
C HIS A 128 -12.55 -8.71 3.09
N VAL A 129 -12.37 -8.86 4.40
CA VAL A 129 -11.18 -8.36 5.10
C VAL A 129 -9.96 -9.21 4.71
N ALA A 130 -8.92 -8.56 4.22
CA ALA A 130 -7.70 -9.19 3.74
C ALA A 130 -6.73 -9.54 4.90
N TYR A 131 -5.53 -10.03 4.58
CA TYR A 131 -4.47 -10.29 5.56
C TYR A 131 -3.12 -9.70 5.12
N PRO A 132 -2.21 -9.36 6.05
CA PRO A 132 -0.89 -8.81 5.70
C PRO A 132 -0.07 -9.78 4.84
N GLY A 133 0.47 -9.28 3.74
CA GLY A 133 1.22 -10.05 2.75
C GLY A 133 0.35 -10.84 1.76
N GLN A 134 -0.97 -10.67 1.77
CA GLN A 134 -1.83 -11.25 0.74
C GLN A 134 -1.52 -10.61 -0.61
N VAL A 135 -1.36 -11.44 -1.65
CA VAL A 135 -1.30 -10.98 -3.04
C VAL A 135 -2.67 -11.23 -3.68
N LYS A 136 -3.43 -10.15 -3.92
CA LYS A 136 -4.78 -10.21 -4.49
C LYS A 136 -4.77 -9.76 -5.95
N GLN A 137 -5.65 -10.33 -6.76
CA GLN A 137 -5.90 -9.85 -8.12
C GLN A 137 -7.00 -8.80 -8.06
N VAL A 138 -6.71 -7.59 -8.52
CA VAL A 138 -7.61 -6.45 -8.45
C VAL A 138 -7.80 -5.80 -9.80
N LYS A 139 -8.89 -5.06 -9.95
CA LYS A 139 -9.07 -4.13 -11.06
C LYS A 139 -9.21 -2.70 -10.56
N VAL A 140 -8.71 -1.77 -11.36
CA VAL A 140 -8.66 -0.34 -11.08
C VAL A 140 -10.01 0.31 -11.38
N LEU A 141 -10.44 1.20 -10.48
CA LEU A 141 -11.69 1.97 -10.61
C LEU A 141 -11.41 3.47 -10.70
N GLY A 142 -10.39 3.97 -9.99
CA GLY A 142 -10.05 5.38 -9.97
C GLY A 142 -8.85 5.70 -9.09
N VAL A 143 -8.53 6.97 -8.90
CA VAL A 143 -7.38 7.42 -8.09
C VAL A 143 -7.65 8.77 -7.43
N MET A 144 -7.14 9.00 -6.22
CA MET A 144 -7.22 10.29 -5.51
C MET A 144 -5.83 10.88 -5.30
N ALA A 145 -5.70 12.19 -5.49
CA ALA A 145 -4.43 12.93 -5.39
C ALA A 145 -4.21 13.49 -3.99
N LEU A 146 -3.75 12.68 -3.03
CA LEU A 146 -3.44 13.17 -1.68
C LEU A 146 -2.11 13.93 -1.69
N LEU A 147 -2.06 15.00 -0.91
CA LEU A 147 -0.85 15.70 -0.51
C LEU A 147 -0.59 15.31 0.94
N ASP A 148 0.22 14.28 1.16
CA ASP A 148 0.52 13.76 2.49
C ASP A 148 1.74 14.48 3.06
N GLU A 149 1.54 15.37 4.04
CA GLU A 149 2.62 16.21 4.58
C GLU A 149 3.41 17.03 3.52
N GLY A 150 2.82 17.27 2.35
CA GLY A 150 3.42 18.05 1.26
C GLY A 150 4.06 17.22 0.15
N GLU A 151 3.96 15.89 0.22
CA GLU A 151 4.41 14.95 -0.80
C GLU A 151 3.21 14.45 -1.62
N THR A 152 3.46 14.12 -2.89
CA THR A 152 2.50 13.47 -3.78
C THR A 152 2.32 12.04 -3.32
N ASP A 153 1.08 11.69 -3.01
CA ASP A 153 0.74 10.39 -2.46
C ASP A 153 -0.57 9.90 -3.10
N TRP A 154 -0.47 9.26 -4.27
CA TRP A 154 -1.66 8.83 -5.00
C TRP A 154 -2.32 7.62 -4.34
N LYS A 155 -3.64 7.69 -4.12
CA LYS A 155 -4.43 6.58 -3.57
C LYS A 155 -5.29 5.95 -4.65
N VAL A 156 -4.90 4.80 -5.17
CA VAL A 156 -5.66 4.08 -6.20
C VAL A 156 -6.84 3.34 -5.55
N ILE A 157 -8.03 3.52 -6.11
CA ILE A 157 -9.24 2.79 -5.71
C ILE A 157 -9.39 1.56 -6.58
N VAL A 158 -9.43 0.39 -5.95
CA VAL A 158 -9.51 -0.91 -6.63
C VAL A 158 -10.53 -1.81 -5.98
N ILE A 159 -10.90 -2.88 -6.69
CA ILE A 159 -11.67 -3.99 -6.11
C ILE A 159 -11.08 -5.33 -6.51
N ASP A 160 -11.10 -6.28 -5.58
CA ASP A 160 -10.82 -7.70 -5.85
C ASP A 160 -11.70 -8.21 -7.00
N ILE A 161 -11.10 -8.87 -8.00
CA ILE A 161 -11.83 -9.42 -9.14
C ILE A 161 -12.79 -10.56 -8.75
N HIS A 162 -12.60 -11.14 -7.57
CA HIS A 162 -13.45 -12.19 -7.01
C HIS A 162 -14.57 -11.66 -6.11
N ASP A 163 -14.62 -10.35 -5.86
CA ASP A 163 -15.70 -9.75 -5.09
C ASP A 163 -17.05 -9.89 -5.81
N PRO A 164 -18.16 -10.17 -5.10
CA PRO A 164 -19.49 -10.26 -5.71
C PRO A 164 -19.93 -9.02 -6.50
N LEU A 165 -19.47 -7.83 -6.10
CA LEU A 165 -19.73 -6.56 -6.79
C LEU A 165 -18.73 -6.25 -7.90
N ALA A 166 -17.63 -6.99 -8.04
CA ALA A 166 -16.61 -6.72 -9.03
C ALA A 166 -17.22 -6.55 -10.43
N SER A 167 -18.12 -7.45 -10.86
CA SER A 167 -18.77 -7.34 -12.19
C SER A 167 -19.57 -6.04 -12.43
N LYS A 168 -19.99 -5.35 -11.37
CA LYS A 168 -20.79 -4.11 -11.42
C LYS A 168 -19.97 -2.83 -11.27
N LEU A 169 -18.71 -2.94 -10.85
CA LEU A 169 -17.83 -1.81 -10.58
C LEU A 169 -16.76 -1.74 -11.67
N ASN A 170 -16.90 -0.88 -12.69
CA ASN A 170 -15.98 -0.85 -13.83
C ASN A 170 -15.28 0.51 -14.03
N ASP A 171 -15.82 1.56 -13.43
CA ASP A 171 -15.20 2.88 -13.33
C ASP A 171 -15.59 3.54 -11.99
N ILE A 172 -15.06 4.73 -11.71
CA ILE A 172 -15.19 5.37 -10.40
C ILE A 172 -16.64 5.73 -10.04
N GLU A 173 -17.48 6.04 -11.03
CA GLU A 173 -18.89 6.39 -10.82
C GLU A 173 -19.71 5.21 -10.28
N ASP A 174 -19.32 3.98 -10.62
CA ASP A 174 -19.99 2.79 -10.11
C ASP A 174 -19.76 2.64 -8.59
N VAL A 175 -18.65 3.15 -8.06
CA VAL A 175 -18.37 3.14 -6.61
C VAL A 175 -19.41 3.94 -5.86
N GLU A 176 -19.70 5.18 -6.26
CA GLU A 176 -20.71 5.99 -5.57
C GLU A 176 -22.13 5.42 -5.74
N LYS A 177 -22.39 4.76 -6.87
CA LYS A 177 -23.67 4.09 -7.14
C LYS A 177 -23.92 2.87 -6.25
N HIS A 178 -22.90 2.06 -6.00
CA HIS A 178 -23.02 0.78 -5.28
C HIS A 178 -22.56 0.83 -3.82
N LEU A 179 -21.69 1.79 -3.49
CA LEU A 179 -21.08 2.01 -2.18
C LEU A 179 -21.19 3.52 -1.81
N PRO A 180 -22.42 4.07 -1.72
CA PRO A 180 -22.63 5.51 -1.59
C PRO A 180 -21.96 6.08 -0.34
N GLY A 181 -21.25 7.19 -0.51
CA GLY A 181 -20.51 7.87 0.55
C GLY A 181 -19.13 7.31 0.86
N LEU A 182 -18.71 6.17 0.27
CA LEU A 182 -17.38 5.61 0.51
C LEU A 182 -16.28 6.58 0.06
N LEU A 183 -16.38 7.18 -1.13
CA LEU A 183 -15.35 8.10 -1.63
C LEU A 183 -15.24 9.37 -0.78
N ARG A 184 -16.37 9.87 -0.28
CA ARG A 184 -16.40 10.99 0.67
C ARG A 184 -15.72 10.61 2.00
N ALA A 185 -16.00 9.40 2.51
CA ALA A 185 -15.35 8.90 3.72
C ALA A 185 -13.84 8.67 3.51
N THR A 186 -13.41 8.21 2.32
CA THR A 186 -12.00 8.08 1.95
C THR A 186 -11.30 9.44 1.97
N ASN A 187 -11.91 10.48 1.38
CA ASN A 187 -11.38 11.85 1.42
C ASN A 187 -11.20 12.33 2.86
N GLU A 188 -12.26 12.19 3.68
CA GLU A 188 -12.24 12.60 5.09
C GLU A 188 -11.17 11.84 5.88
N TRP A 189 -11.08 10.52 5.71
CA TRP A 189 -10.13 9.66 6.42
C TRP A 189 -8.68 10.11 6.18
N PHE A 190 -8.27 10.26 4.92
CA PHE A 190 -6.90 10.65 4.59
C PHE A 190 -6.56 12.11 4.98
N ARG A 191 -7.56 12.99 5.06
CA ARG A 191 -7.37 14.35 5.60
C ARG A 191 -7.05 14.33 7.09
N ILE A 192 -7.76 13.51 7.87
CA ILE A 192 -7.75 13.62 9.34
C ILE A 192 -6.90 12.58 10.07
N TYR A 193 -6.50 11.47 9.44
CA TYR A 193 -5.94 10.30 10.15
C TYR A 193 -4.67 10.59 10.98
N LYS A 194 -3.90 11.62 10.62
CA LYS A 194 -2.68 12.04 11.34
C LYS A 194 -2.89 13.21 12.32
N ILE A 195 -4.08 13.81 12.38
CA ILE A 195 -4.37 14.87 13.36
C ILE A 195 -4.18 14.38 14.81
N PRO A 196 -4.60 13.17 15.21
CA PRO A 196 -4.31 12.62 16.54
C PRO A 196 -2.82 12.49 16.86
N ASP A 197 -1.97 12.44 15.83
CA ASP A 197 -0.52 12.35 15.93
C ASP A 197 0.16 13.73 16.01
N GLY A 198 -0.63 14.81 16.06
CA GLY A 198 -0.18 16.20 16.12
C GLY A 198 0.26 16.76 14.77
N LYS A 199 -0.12 16.12 13.65
CA LYS A 199 0.15 16.60 12.30
C LYS A 199 -0.99 17.50 11.80
N PRO A 200 -0.72 18.41 10.85
CA PRO A 200 -1.78 19.16 10.19
C PRO A 200 -2.71 18.22 9.41
N GLU A 201 -3.87 18.74 9.05
CA GLU A 201 -4.76 18.09 8.09
C GLU A 201 -4.09 18.01 6.72
N ASN A 202 -4.19 16.84 6.08
CA ASN A 202 -3.70 16.69 4.70
C ASN A 202 -4.63 17.37 3.70
N GLN A 203 -4.14 17.56 2.48
CA GLN A 203 -4.90 18.20 1.40
C GLN A 203 -5.03 17.25 0.22
N PHE A 204 -5.98 17.54 -0.66
CA PHE A 204 -6.09 16.84 -1.94
C PHE A 204 -5.97 17.84 -3.08
N ALA A 205 -5.28 17.46 -4.16
CA ALA A 205 -5.45 18.16 -5.43
C ALA A 205 -6.87 17.90 -5.97
N PHE A 206 -7.25 18.65 -7.02
CA PHE A 206 -8.59 18.55 -7.65
C PHE A 206 -9.78 18.68 -6.67
N SER A 207 -9.60 19.41 -5.56
CA SER A 207 -10.61 19.53 -4.50
C SER A 207 -11.07 18.20 -3.91
N GLY A 208 -10.24 17.15 -3.96
CA GLY A 208 -10.59 15.82 -3.47
C GLY A 208 -11.39 14.94 -4.44
N GLU A 209 -11.53 15.36 -5.70
CA GLU A 209 -12.13 14.53 -6.75
C GLU A 209 -11.35 13.22 -6.91
N CYS A 210 -12.06 12.08 -6.90
CA CYS A 210 -11.48 10.82 -7.33
C CYS A 210 -11.56 10.74 -8.85
N LYS A 211 -10.39 10.75 -9.50
CA LYS A 211 -10.29 10.62 -10.95
C LYS A 211 -10.67 9.21 -11.38
N ASN A 212 -11.17 9.10 -12.61
CA ASN A 212 -11.66 7.87 -13.19
C ASN A 212 -10.55 6.83 -13.45
N LYS A 213 -10.98 5.63 -13.85
CA LYS A 213 -10.09 4.50 -14.14
C LYS A 213 -8.98 4.85 -15.14
N LYS A 214 -9.32 5.56 -16.22
CA LYS A 214 -8.34 5.93 -17.25
C LYS A 214 -7.20 6.77 -16.66
N TYR A 215 -7.53 7.75 -15.85
CA TYR A 215 -6.53 8.59 -15.19
C TYR A 215 -5.67 7.75 -14.22
N ALA A 216 -6.29 6.85 -13.49
CA ALA A 216 -5.57 5.94 -12.59
C ALA A 216 -4.58 5.04 -13.34
N GLU A 217 -4.95 4.53 -14.51
CA GLU A 217 -4.05 3.74 -15.37
C GLU A 217 -2.85 4.58 -15.86
N GLU A 218 -3.04 5.87 -16.15
CA GLU A 218 -1.95 6.79 -16.50
C GLU A 218 -0.96 6.98 -15.34
N VAL A 219 -1.47 7.22 -14.12
CA VAL A 219 -0.65 7.32 -12.89
C VAL A 219 0.11 6.02 -12.62
N ILE A 220 -0.56 4.87 -12.69
CA ILE A 220 0.08 3.56 -12.50
C ILE A 220 1.21 3.34 -13.52
N ALA A 221 0.99 3.71 -14.79
CA ALA A 221 2.00 3.58 -15.83
C ALA A 221 3.22 4.48 -15.56
N GLU A 222 3.01 5.70 -15.07
CA GLU A 222 4.07 6.62 -14.66
C GLU A 222 4.90 6.03 -13.51
N CYS A 223 4.27 5.63 -12.41
CA CYS A 223 4.97 5.05 -11.26
C CYS A 223 5.68 3.74 -11.63
N SER A 224 5.10 2.94 -12.53
CA SER A 224 5.78 1.73 -13.05
C SER A 224 7.00 2.06 -13.90
N ALA A 225 6.93 3.12 -14.71
CA ALA A 225 8.08 3.59 -15.48
C ALA A 225 9.19 4.13 -14.57
N ALA A 226 8.84 4.84 -13.49
CA ALA A 226 9.79 5.29 -12.47
C ALA A 226 10.47 4.11 -11.77
N TRP A 227 9.70 3.10 -11.34
CA TRP A 227 10.26 1.88 -10.75
C TRP A 227 11.22 1.14 -11.70
N LYS A 228 10.93 1.08 -13.01
CA LYS A 228 11.83 0.47 -14.00
C LYS A 228 13.20 1.14 -14.03
N LYS A 229 13.25 2.47 -13.93
CA LYS A 229 14.52 3.22 -13.82
C LYS A 229 15.21 2.96 -12.49
N LEU A 230 14.46 2.94 -11.39
CA LEU A 230 14.97 2.63 -10.05
C LEU A 230 15.66 1.26 -10.03
N ILE A 231 14.96 0.19 -10.44
CA ILE A 231 15.48 -1.18 -10.38
C ILE A 231 16.60 -1.44 -11.40
N ALA A 232 16.71 -0.63 -12.45
CA ALA A 232 17.84 -0.62 -13.37
C ALA A 232 19.09 0.08 -12.80
N GLY A 233 18.98 0.75 -11.64
CA GLY A 233 20.07 1.51 -11.03
C GLY A 233 20.31 2.86 -11.68
N GLU A 234 19.31 3.41 -12.39
CA GLU A 234 19.38 4.70 -13.07
C GLU A 234 18.95 5.88 -12.17
N SER A 235 18.45 5.60 -10.96
CA SER A 235 18.05 6.61 -9.97
C SER A 235 19.19 7.00 -9.03
N THR A 236 19.14 8.22 -8.50
CA THR A 236 20.12 8.76 -7.53
C THR A 236 19.77 8.44 -6.07
N VAL A 237 18.57 7.92 -5.82
CA VAL A 237 18.05 7.53 -4.50
C VAL A 237 18.74 6.25 -4.02
N LYS A 238 19.22 6.24 -2.77
CA LYS A 238 20.10 5.18 -2.22
C LYS A 238 19.60 4.53 -0.93
N ASP A 239 18.44 4.93 -0.44
CA ASP A 239 17.80 4.39 0.77
C ASP A 239 16.88 3.19 0.50
N ILE A 240 16.70 2.81 -0.77
CA ILE A 240 15.92 1.62 -1.15
C ILE A 240 16.84 0.42 -1.37
N GLU A 241 16.51 -0.68 -0.70
CA GLU A 241 17.13 -1.98 -0.88
C GLU A 241 16.50 -2.71 -2.08
N LEU A 242 17.27 -2.76 -3.16
CA LEU A 242 16.86 -3.24 -4.49
C LEU A 242 17.11 -4.73 -4.72
N THR A 243 17.58 -5.48 -3.72
CA THR A 243 17.78 -6.93 -3.83
C THR A 243 16.49 -7.61 -4.29
N ASN A 244 16.59 -8.43 -5.32
CA ASN A 244 15.48 -9.18 -5.89
C ASN A 244 15.91 -10.60 -6.28
N THR A 245 14.95 -11.49 -6.54
CA THR A 245 15.18 -12.92 -6.76
C THR A 245 14.57 -13.45 -8.06
N THR A 246 13.90 -12.59 -8.84
CA THR A 246 13.24 -12.96 -10.10
C THR A 246 13.75 -12.17 -11.30
N LEU A 247 14.40 -11.00 -11.10
CA LEU A 247 14.80 -10.10 -12.18
C LEU A 247 16.29 -10.30 -12.54
N SER A 248 16.61 -11.41 -13.20
CA SER A 248 17.99 -11.84 -13.47
C SER A 248 18.85 -10.87 -14.29
N SER A 249 18.26 -9.88 -14.94
CA SER A 249 18.96 -8.83 -15.70
C SER A 249 19.41 -7.64 -14.84
N THR A 250 18.95 -7.55 -13.59
CA THR A 250 19.29 -6.45 -12.68
C THR A 250 20.61 -6.72 -11.96
N SER A 251 21.37 -5.68 -11.63
CA SER A 251 22.65 -5.81 -10.92
C SER A 251 22.49 -6.28 -9.46
N THR A 252 21.28 -6.15 -8.90
CA THR A 252 20.93 -6.50 -7.52
C THR A 252 20.21 -7.85 -7.41
N PHE A 253 20.12 -8.61 -8.51
CA PHE A 253 19.60 -9.97 -8.52
C PHE A 253 20.45 -10.91 -7.66
N THR A 254 19.79 -11.75 -6.87
CA THR A 254 20.45 -12.82 -6.11
C THR A 254 19.62 -14.10 -6.09
N THR A 255 20.32 -15.24 -6.11
CA THR A 255 19.73 -16.56 -5.86
C THR A 255 19.80 -16.97 -4.40
N GLN A 256 20.51 -16.20 -3.56
CA GLN A 256 20.77 -16.49 -2.15
C GLN A 256 20.33 -15.32 -1.26
N ALA A 257 19.10 -15.41 -0.77
CA ALA A 257 18.52 -14.38 0.08
C ALA A 257 18.97 -14.48 1.55
N ASN A 258 19.22 -15.69 2.05
CA ASN A 258 19.55 -16.00 3.45
C ASN A 258 18.51 -15.44 4.45
N ILE A 259 17.22 -15.66 4.17
CA ILE A 259 16.14 -15.28 5.08
C ILE A 259 15.88 -16.41 6.09
N PRO A 260 15.72 -16.10 7.39
CA PRO A 260 15.38 -17.11 8.40
C PRO A 260 14.14 -17.93 8.05
N ALA A 261 14.05 -19.14 8.63
CA ALA A 261 12.83 -19.93 8.56
C ALA A 261 11.67 -19.24 9.31
N ALA A 262 10.44 -19.59 8.94
CA ALA A 262 9.25 -19.09 9.63
C ALA A 262 9.33 -19.37 11.14
N SER A 263 8.99 -18.37 11.95
CA SER A 263 8.91 -18.49 13.42
C SER A 263 7.65 -17.81 13.95
N PRO A 264 6.46 -18.22 13.47
CA PRO A 264 5.21 -17.57 13.82
C PRO A 264 4.92 -17.74 15.32
N LYS A 265 4.53 -16.64 15.96
CA LYS A 265 4.02 -16.59 17.32
C LYS A 265 2.62 -15.97 17.33
N PRO A 266 1.78 -16.26 18.34
CA PRO A 266 0.53 -15.55 18.55
C PRO A 266 0.75 -14.04 18.62
N ALA A 267 -0.22 -13.25 18.16
CA ALA A 267 -0.14 -11.79 18.25
C ALA A 267 -0.03 -11.34 19.72
N GLU A 268 0.86 -10.39 19.98
CA GLU A 268 0.95 -9.75 21.30
C GLU A 268 -0.21 -8.75 21.47
N PRO A 269 -0.64 -8.50 22.72
CA PRO A 269 -1.73 -7.57 22.99
C PRO A 269 -1.35 -6.15 22.57
N ILE A 270 -2.29 -5.46 21.94
CA ILE A 270 -2.17 -4.03 21.63
C ILE A 270 -2.51 -3.24 22.90
N ASP A 271 -1.78 -2.15 23.14
CA ASP A 271 -2.06 -1.24 24.25
C ASP A 271 -3.48 -0.64 24.13
N LYS A 272 -4.23 -0.63 25.23
CA LYS A 272 -5.64 -0.17 25.25
C LYS A 272 -5.82 1.30 24.85
N SER A 273 -4.75 2.11 24.84
CA SER A 273 -4.85 3.48 24.32
C SER A 273 -5.21 3.53 22.84
N ILE A 274 -4.98 2.47 22.07
CA ILE A 274 -5.33 2.39 20.65
C ILE A 274 -6.86 2.33 20.45
N ASP A 275 -7.62 1.83 21.42
CA ASP A 275 -9.09 1.77 21.38
C ASP A 275 -9.75 3.17 21.39
N LYS A 276 -9.01 4.21 21.79
CA LYS A 276 -9.52 5.58 21.93
C LYS A 276 -10.07 6.12 20.61
N TRP A 277 -11.32 6.58 20.65
CA TRP A 277 -11.94 7.38 19.59
C TRP A 277 -11.55 8.86 19.72
N PHE A 278 -11.06 9.41 18.61
CA PHE A 278 -10.82 10.84 18.45
C PHE A 278 -11.99 11.46 17.69
N PHE A 279 -12.60 12.49 18.28
CA PHE A 279 -13.66 13.28 17.66
C PHE A 279 -13.01 14.53 17.08
N ILE A 280 -12.73 14.49 15.78
CA ILE A 280 -12.06 15.56 15.06
C ILE A 280 -13.15 16.36 14.35
N SER A 281 -13.21 17.65 14.64
CA SER A 281 -14.09 18.60 13.95
C SER A 281 -13.22 19.58 13.17
N GLY A 282 -13.39 19.61 11.85
CA GLY A 282 -12.72 20.50 10.91
C GLY A 282 -13.64 20.80 9.74
#